data_AF-A0A1F6PTC6-F1
#
_entry.id   AF-A0A1F6PTC6-F1
#
_cell.length_a   1.000
_cell.length_b   1.000
_cell.length_c   1.000
_cell.angle_alpha   90.00
_cell.angle_beta   90.00
_cell.angle_gamma   90.00
#
_symmetry.space_group_name_H-M   'P 1'
#
loop_
_entity.id
_entity.type
_entity.pdbx_description
1 polymer ?
#
loop_
_entity_poly.entity_id
_entity_poly.type
_entity_poly.pdbx_seq_one_letter_code
_entity_poly.pdbx_strand_id
1 'polypeptide(L)'
;MFRAKMYRQNRSKKKNLKERIGFTLAEVLLVIAVIGIIASYTIPELIQNVQEQQYKIAYKKAFGDLSNVLNSCLSEDSLFSREGGNNDNVNNGINFNVLKSKFSVIKECNNNDNYQCWDATGEKYNEVLPNTAALAFIDKSGRAWSMLESRYSEIIVDTNGFKNPNIYGKDRFPFWVTTINGDNHDFPGVPVKITPYIDYVGAYIVRCPSGNCYYKSWLTNSK
;
A
#
# COMPACT_ATOMS: atom_id res chain seq x y z
N MET A 1 -82.57 -65.91 -29.05
CA MET A 1 -82.22 -64.57 -29.59
C MET A 1 -81.43 -63.83 -28.51
N PHE A 2 -80.20 -63.46 -28.81
CA PHE A 2 -79.19 -62.92 -27.89
C PHE A 2 -79.58 -61.58 -27.25
N ARG A 3 -79.15 -61.34 -26.00
CA ARG A 3 -78.84 -59.98 -25.52
C ARG A 3 -77.66 -60.02 -24.55
N ALA A 4 -76.46 -59.83 -25.09
CA ALA A 4 -75.26 -59.56 -24.31
C ALA A 4 -75.29 -58.12 -23.78
N LYS A 5 -75.15 -57.93 -22.46
CA LYS A 5 -74.90 -56.62 -21.86
C LYS A 5 -73.43 -56.26 -22.07
N MET A 6 -73.15 -55.25 -22.90
CA MET A 6 -71.82 -54.63 -22.98
C MET A 6 -71.54 -53.83 -21.70
N TYR A 7 -70.52 -54.23 -20.94
CA TYR A 7 -69.91 -53.39 -19.92
C TYR A 7 -68.91 -52.43 -20.57
N ARG A 8 -69.14 -51.12 -20.41
CA ARG A 8 -68.27 -50.06 -20.93
C ARG A 8 -67.13 -49.83 -19.93
N GLN A 9 -65.91 -50.27 -20.25
CA GLN A 9 -64.71 -49.96 -19.45
C GLN A 9 -64.34 -48.48 -19.63
N ASN A 10 -64.45 -47.69 -18.56
CA ASN A 10 -63.87 -46.34 -18.50
C ASN A 10 -62.35 -46.46 -18.35
N ARG A 11 -61.61 -46.43 -19.46
CA ARG A 11 -60.15 -46.24 -19.43
C ARG A 11 -59.84 -44.80 -19.02
N SER A 12 -59.52 -44.60 -17.74
CA SER A 12 -58.86 -43.40 -17.24
C SER A 12 -57.55 -43.19 -18.03
N LYS A 13 -57.53 -42.19 -18.93
CA LYS A 13 -56.30 -41.73 -19.58
C LYS A 13 -55.46 -41.02 -18.50
N LYS A 14 -54.49 -41.71 -17.91
CA LYS A 14 -53.39 -41.07 -17.15
C LYS A 14 -52.67 -40.10 -18.09
N LYS A 15 -52.93 -38.80 -17.93
CA LYS A 15 -52.13 -37.75 -18.57
C LYS A 15 -50.75 -37.78 -17.91
N ASN A 16 -49.72 -38.20 -18.65
CA ASN A 16 -48.33 -37.95 -18.27
C ASN A 16 -48.07 -36.45 -18.39
N LEU A 17 -48.36 -35.70 -17.32
CA LEU A 17 -47.82 -34.35 -17.15
C LEU A 17 -46.33 -34.51 -16.93
N LYS A 18 -45.51 -34.17 -17.94
CA LYS A 18 -44.11 -33.84 -17.70
C LYS A 18 -44.12 -32.62 -16.77
N GLU A 19 -43.88 -32.85 -15.49
CA GLU A 19 -43.68 -31.78 -14.51
C GLU A 19 -42.52 -30.92 -15.00
N ARG A 20 -42.81 -29.67 -15.36
CA ARG A 20 -41.76 -28.69 -15.60
C ARG A 20 -41.25 -28.28 -14.23
N ILE A 21 -40.14 -28.89 -13.83
CA ILE A 21 -39.40 -28.51 -12.62
C ILE A 21 -38.73 -27.18 -12.95
N GLY A 22 -39.28 -26.09 -12.41
CA GLY A 22 -38.73 -24.74 -12.54
C GLY A 22 -38.74 -24.10 -11.16
N PHE A 23 -37.73 -23.29 -10.87
CA PHE A 23 -37.67 -22.56 -9.62
C PHE A 23 -38.86 -21.60 -9.52
N THR A 24 -39.52 -21.62 -8.37
CA THR A 24 -40.53 -20.62 -8.02
C THR A 24 -39.85 -19.27 -7.79
N LEU A 25 -40.61 -18.19 -7.98
CA LEU A 25 -40.11 -16.84 -7.67
C LEU A 25 -39.66 -16.74 -6.20
N ALA A 26 -40.39 -17.38 -5.29
CA ALA A 26 -40.07 -17.41 -3.86
C ALA A 26 -38.74 -18.12 -3.57
N GLU A 27 -38.47 -19.26 -4.21
CA GLU A 27 -37.19 -19.97 -4.07
C GLU A 27 -36.02 -19.10 -4.56
N VAL A 28 -36.15 -18.44 -5.70
CA VAL A 28 -35.09 -17.56 -6.23
C VAL A 28 -34.85 -16.35 -5.32
N LEU A 29 -35.92 -15.71 -4.81
CA LEU A 29 -35.81 -14.57 -3.90
C LEU A 29 -35.16 -14.96 -2.57
N LEU A 30 -35.50 -16.12 -2.02
CA LEU A 30 -34.88 -16.63 -0.80
C LEU A 30 -33.37 -16.87 -1.01
N VAL A 31 -32.99 -17.46 -2.16
CA VAL A 31 -31.57 -17.69 -2.50
C VAL A 31 -30.81 -16.38 -2.66
N ILE A 32 -31.35 -15.39 -3.39
CA ILE A 32 -30.71 -14.08 -3.55
C ILE A 32 -30.59 -13.37 -2.20
N ALA A 33 -31.62 -13.46 -1.34
CA ALA A 33 -31.57 -12.87 0.00
C ALA A 33 -30.46 -13.49 0.86
N VAL A 34 -30.34 -14.82 0.88
CA VAL A 34 -29.29 -15.52 1.64
C VAL A 34 -27.89 -15.18 1.10
N ILE A 35 -27.69 -15.21 -0.22
CA ILE A 35 -26.42 -14.83 -0.84
C ILE A 35 -26.08 -13.36 -0.54
N GLY A 36 -27.06 -12.46 -0.58
CA GLY A 36 -26.87 -11.04 -0.26
C GLY A 36 -26.40 -10.82 1.18
N ILE A 37 -26.98 -11.54 2.15
CA ILE A 37 -26.54 -11.49 3.55
C ILE A 37 -25.10 -11.98 3.68
N ILE A 38 -24.78 -13.16 3.14
CA ILE A 38 -23.43 -13.73 3.24
C ILE A 38 -22.40 -12.82 2.56
N ALA A 39 -22.69 -12.36 1.35
CA ALA A 39 -21.83 -11.47 0.59
C ALA A 39 -21.55 -10.14 1.32
N SER A 40 -22.55 -9.61 2.03
CA SER A 40 -22.38 -8.37 2.80
C SER A 40 -21.35 -8.47 3.92
N TYR A 41 -21.15 -9.66 4.49
CA TYR A 41 -20.14 -9.92 5.51
C TYR A 41 -18.76 -10.24 4.91
N THR A 42 -18.71 -11.03 3.84
CA THR A 42 -17.43 -11.55 3.32
C THR A 42 -16.72 -10.60 2.35
N ILE A 43 -17.46 -9.81 1.56
CA ILE A 43 -16.88 -8.90 0.57
C ILE A 43 -16.01 -7.80 1.22
N PRO A 44 -16.45 -7.10 2.28
CA PRO A 44 -15.63 -6.06 2.89
C PRO A 44 -14.31 -6.59 3.46
N GLU A 45 -14.35 -7.73 4.14
CA GLU A 45 -13.16 -8.39 4.70
C GLU A 45 -12.18 -8.82 3.59
N LEU A 46 -12.68 -9.41 2.51
CA LEU A 46 -11.86 -9.78 1.36
C LEU A 46 -11.19 -8.55 0.73
N ILE A 47 -11.94 -7.46 0.52
CA ILE A 47 -11.41 -6.21 -0.05
C ILE A 47 -10.30 -5.65 0.85
N GLN A 48 -10.52 -5.60 2.16
CA GLN A 48 -9.53 -5.13 3.12
C GLN A 48 -8.25 -5.96 3.06
N ASN A 49 -8.36 -7.29 3.07
CA ASN A 49 -7.21 -8.19 2.98
C ASN A 49 -6.44 -8.03 1.67
N VAL A 50 -7.14 -7.91 0.54
CA VAL A 50 -6.50 -7.67 -0.77
C VAL A 50 -5.78 -6.32 -0.79
N GLN A 51 -6.38 -5.26 -0.25
CA GLN A 51 -5.74 -3.95 -0.16
C GLN A 51 -4.48 -4.00 0.71
N GLU A 52 -4.52 -4.66 1.86
CA GLU A 52 -3.34 -4.82 2.72
C GLU A 52 -2.19 -5.55 2.01
N GLN A 53 -2.49 -6.61 1.25
CA GLN A 53 -1.47 -7.28 0.44
C GLN A 53 -0.91 -6.38 -0.67
N GLN A 54 -1.75 -5.58 -1.32
CA GLN A 54 -1.31 -4.62 -2.32
C GLN A 54 -0.35 -3.59 -1.74
N TYR A 55 -0.70 -3.02 -0.58
CA TYR A 55 0.15 -2.10 0.17
C TYR A 55 1.50 -2.72 0.53
N LYS A 56 1.48 -3.95 1.07
CA LYS A 56 2.71 -4.70 1.41
C LYS A 56 3.60 -4.95 0.19
N ILE A 57 3.01 -5.33 -0.95
CA ILE A 57 3.75 -5.57 -2.20
C ILE A 57 4.36 -4.25 -2.72
N ALA A 58 3.57 -3.17 -2.75
CA ALA A 58 4.03 -1.86 -3.21
C ALA A 58 5.16 -1.32 -2.34
N TYR A 59 5.04 -1.49 -1.01
CA TYR A 59 6.08 -1.14 -0.04
C TYR A 59 7.38 -1.90 -0.27
N LYS A 60 7.32 -3.23 -0.36
CA LYS A 60 8.49 -4.07 -0.66
C LYS A 60 9.18 -3.68 -1.95
N LYS A 61 8.38 -3.35 -2.98
CA LYS A 61 8.91 -2.88 -4.27
C LYS A 61 9.63 -1.54 -4.11
N ALA A 62 9.04 -0.57 -3.42
CA ALA A 62 9.69 0.72 -3.16
C ALA A 62 11.01 0.54 -2.38
N PHE A 63 11.00 -0.26 -1.33
CA PHE A 63 12.21 -0.57 -0.56
C PHE A 63 13.30 -1.25 -1.41
N GLY A 64 12.92 -2.24 -2.22
CA GLY A 64 13.85 -2.94 -3.11
C GLY A 64 14.45 -2.02 -4.18
N ASP A 65 13.63 -1.18 -4.81
CA ASP A 65 14.09 -0.21 -5.81
C ASP A 65 15.04 0.81 -5.18
N LEU A 66 14.72 1.34 -3.98
CA LEU A 66 15.60 2.25 -3.25
C LEU A 66 16.92 1.59 -2.84
N SER A 67 16.87 0.33 -2.38
CA SER A 67 18.07 -0.43 -2.02
C SER A 67 18.98 -0.67 -3.23
N ASN A 68 18.39 -0.97 -4.40
CA ASN A 68 19.14 -1.13 -5.64
C ASN A 68 19.80 0.18 -6.08
N VAL A 69 19.08 1.30 -5.96
CA VAL A 69 19.63 2.63 -6.24
C VAL A 69 20.79 2.96 -5.30
N LEU A 70 20.62 2.71 -3.99
CA LEU A 70 21.69 2.92 -3.02
C LEU A 70 22.95 2.10 -3.35
N ASN A 71 22.77 0.82 -3.68
CA ASN A 71 23.88 -0.05 -4.07
C ASN A 71 24.61 0.44 -5.33
N SER A 72 23.87 0.97 -6.32
CA SER A 72 24.48 1.62 -7.49
C SER A 72 25.30 2.84 -7.09
N CYS A 73 24.77 3.71 -6.22
CA CYS A 73 25.48 4.89 -5.74
C CYS A 73 26.75 4.54 -4.96
N LEU A 74 26.72 3.46 -4.17
CA LEU A 74 27.89 2.94 -3.45
C LEU A 74 28.95 2.36 -4.39
N SER A 75 28.54 1.66 -5.44
CA SER A 75 29.48 1.11 -6.43
C SER A 75 30.23 2.19 -7.22
N GLU A 76 29.63 3.39 -7.32
CA GLU A 76 30.20 4.54 -8.01
C GLU A 76 30.91 5.52 -7.04
N ASP A 77 30.93 5.23 -5.74
CA ASP A 77 31.47 6.11 -4.68
C ASP A 77 30.91 7.55 -4.75
N SER A 78 29.61 7.65 -5.05
CA SER A 78 28.93 8.93 -5.34
C SER A 78 28.28 9.60 -4.11
N LEU A 79 28.31 8.91 -2.96
CA LEU A 79 27.67 9.39 -1.72
C LEU A 79 28.68 10.08 -0.82
N PHE A 80 28.24 11.19 -0.24
CA PHE A 80 29.04 11.99 0.66
C PHE A 80 28.87 11.50 2.09
N SER A 81 29.98 11.48 2.83
CA SER A 81 29.95 11.23 4.27
C SER A 81 29.17 12.32 4.97
N ARG A 82 28.33 11.91 5.92
CA ARG A 82 27.59 12.84 6.78
C ARG A 82 28.19 12.96 8.18
N GLU A 83 27.94 14.07 8.85
CA GLU A 83 28.41 14.36 10.22
C GLU A 83 27.56 13.68 11.31
N GLY A 84 26.36 13.21 10.96
CA GLY A 84 25.41 12.63 11.91
C GLY A 84 24.65 13.67 12.73
N GLY A 85 23.54 13.25 13.31
CA GLY A 85 22.65 14.11 14.10
C GLY A 85 21.93 15.16 13.24
N ASN A 86 21.54 16.26 13.87
CA ASN A 86 20.63 17.27 13.28
C ASN A 86 21.32 18.37 12.46
N ASN A 87 22.64 18.30 12.29
CA ASN A 87 23.42 19.41 11.72
C ASN A 87 23.74 19.23 10.23
N ASP A 88 23.46 18.07 9.65
CA ASP A 88 23.90 17.75 8.29
C ASP A 88 22.82 17.98 7.23
N ASN A 89 22.43 19.23 7.06
CA ASN A 89 21.42 19.61 6.07
C ASN A 89 21.91 19.46 4.63
N VAL A 90 23.21 19.68 4.45
CA VAL A 90 23.82 19.84 3.13
C VAL A 90 24.10 18.46 2.53
N ASN A 91 24.80 17.57 3.24
CA ASN A 91 25.15 16.26 2.67
C ASN A 91 23.91 15.38 2.55
N ASN A 92 22.94 15.48 3.46
CA ASN A 92 21.67 14.75 3.32
C ASN A 92 20.92 15.17 2.04
N GLY A 93 20.85 16.47 1.75
CA GLY A 93 20.23 16.97 0.52
C GLY A 93 21.01 16.60 -0.75
N ILE A 94 22.35 16.65 -0.71
CA ILE A 94 23.20 16.20 -1.82
C ILE A 94 23.00 14.70 -2.07
N ASN A 95 23.08 13.88 -1.03
CA ASN A 95 22.89 12.43 -1.13
C ASN A 95 21.50 12.07 -1.65
N PHE A 96 20.46 12.80 -1.25
CA PHE A 96 19.12 12.59 -1.80
C PHE A 96 19.06 12.92 -3.30
N ASN A 97 19.71 14.01 -3.75
CA ASN A 97 19.81 14.32 -5.17
C ASN A 97 20.61 13.27 -5.95
N VAL A 98 21.67 12.72 -5.37
CA VAL A 98 22.45 11.62 -5.95
C VAL A 98 21.57 10.38 -6.09
N LEU A 99 20.83 9.98 -5.05
CA LEU A 99 19.88 8.86 -5.12
C LEU A 99 18.81 9.12 -6.19
N LYS A 100 18.19 10.31 -6.18
CA LYS A 100 17.20 10.75 -7.17
C LYS A 100 17.71 10.60 -8.60
N SER A 101 18.97 10.95 -8.86
CA SER A 101 19.57 10.88 -10.21
C SER A 101 19.55 9.48 -10.83
N LYS A 102 19.45 8.43 -10.00
CA LYS A 102 19.35 7.03 -10.44
C LYS A 102 17.92 6.56 -10.66
N PHE A 103 16.92 7.33 -10.20
CA PHE A 103 15.52 7.06 -10.50
C PHE A 103 15.15 7.61 -11.89
N SER A 104 14.19 6.96 -12.53
CA SER A 104 13.49 7.56 -13.67
C SER A 104 12.47 8.57 -13.16
N VAL A 105 12.85 9.84 -13.08
CA VAL A 105 12.03 10.92 -12.53
C VAL A 105 11.15 11.56 -13.61
N ILE A 106 9.88 11.81 -13.29
CA ILE A 106 8.94 12.53 -14.17
C ILE A 106 8.66 13.96 -13.69
N LYS A 107 8.89 14.24 -12.40
CA LYS A 107 8.71 15.57 -11.80
C LYS A 107 9.64 15.74 -10.61
N GLU A 108 10.23 16.92 -10.48
CA GLU A 108 11.08 17.31 -9.35
C GLU A 108 10.54 18.56 -8.67
N CYS A 109 10.70 18.65 -7.35
CA CYS A 109 10.25 19.74 -6.51
C CYS A 109 11.36 20.10 -5.51
N ASN A 110 11.93 21.31 -5.62
CA ASN A 110 13.12 21.75 -4.88
C ASN A 110 13.02 23.18 -4.30
N ASN A 111 11.96 23.94 -4.56
CA ASN A 111 11.87 25.38 -4.27
C ASN A 111 10.51 25.79 -3.64
N ASN A 112 10.21 25.30 -2.44
CA ASN A 112 8.92 25.55 -1.78
C ASN A 112 7.70 25.02 -2.56
N ASP A 113 7.95 24.12 -3.51
CA ASP A 113 6.96 23.48 -4.38
C ASP A 113 6.77 22.00 -4.03
N ASN A 114 7.20 21.55 -2.85
CA ASN A 114 7.07 20.15 -2.40
C ASN A 114 5.64 19.60 -2.55
N TYR A 115 4.61 20.44 -2.33
CA TYR A 115 3.18 20.10 -2.50
C TYR A 115 2.82 19.62 -3.93
N GLN A 116 3.67 19.90 -4.91
CA GLN A 116 3.50 19.47 -6.29
C GLN A 116 4.01 18.05 -6.54
N CYS A 117 4.86 17.52 -5.66
CA CYS A 117 5.40 16.17 -5.68
C CYS A 117 4.91 15.31 -4.52
N TRP A 118 4.35 15.91 -3.46
CA TRP A 118 3.82 15.22 -2.29
C TRP A 118 2.46 15.78 -1.89
N ASP A 119 1.49 14.91 -1.60
CA ASP A 119 0.18 15.34 -1.13
C ASP A 119 0.20 15.68 0.38
N ALA A 120 0.21 16.97 0.69
CA ALA A 120 0.21 17.45 2.07
C ALA A 120 -1.15 17.29 2.81
N THR A 121 -2.22 16.86 2.13
CA THR A 121 -3.55 16.69 2.74
C THR A 121 -3.71 15.37 3.49
N GLY A 122 -2.82 14.39 3.23
CA GLY A 122 -2.81 13.10 3.90
C GLY A 122 -2.31 13.16 5.35
N GLU A 123 -2.06 11.98 5.93
CA GLU A 123 -1.52 11.90 7.29
C GLU A 123 -0.17 12.57 7.42
N LYS A 124 0.07 13.14 8.60
CA LYS A 124 1.30 13.83 8.98
C LYS A 124 2.20 12.91 9.80
N TYR A 125 3.50 13.20 9.77
CA TYR A 125 4.51 12.45 10.50
C TYR A 125 5.34 13.40 11.36
N ASN A 126 5.51 13.08 12.64
CA ASN A 126 6.01 13.99 13.67
C ASN A 126 5.24 15.33 13.77
N GLU A 127 3.94 15.35 13.43
CA GLU A 127 3.14 16.59 13.26
C GLU A 127 3.67 17.54 12.16
N VAL A 128 4.70 17.10 11.43
CA VAL A 128 5.38 17.85 10.38
C VAL A 128 4.99 17.24 9.03
N LEU A 129 4.65 18.09 8.08
CA LEU A 129 4.62 17.71 6.68
C LEU A 129 6.06 17.69 6.18
N PRO A 130 6.42 16.89 5.16
CA PRO A 130 7.66 17.18 4.44
C PRO A 130 7.67 18.68 4.14
N ASN A 131 8.68 19.38 4.67
CA ASN A 131 8.73 20.83 4.69
C ASN A 131 8.55 21.34 3.25
N THR A 132 7.96 22.52 3.04
CA THR A 132 7.91 23.11 1.69
C THR A 132 9.32 23.19 1.07
N ALA A 133 10.35 23.39 1.89
CA ALA A 133 11.75 23.38 1.48
C ALA A 133 12.38 21.98 1.32
N ALA A 134 11.67 20.89 1.63
CA ALA A 134 12.17 19.54 1.48
C ALA A 134 12.21 19.13 -0.01
N LEU A 135 13.29 18.45 -0.39
CA LEU A 135 13.44 17.89 -1.73
C LEU A 135 12.44 16.76 -1.93
N ALA A 136 11.72 16.78 -3.04
CA ALA A 136 10.81 15.71 -3.44
C ALA A 136 10.81 15.49 -4.95
N PHE A 137 10.38 14.31 -5.35
CA PHE A 137 10.23 13.95 -6.76
C PHE A 137 9.15 12.89 -6.94
N ILE A 138 8.63 12.78 -8.16
CA ILE A 138 7.74 11.71 -8.58
C ILE A 138 8.50 10.83 -9.58
N ASP A 139 8.55 9.53 -9.33
CA ASP A 139 9.14 8.58 -10.26
C ASP A 139 8.17 8.17 -11.38
N LYS A 140 8.68 7.52 -12.43
CA LYS A 140 7.89 7.04 -13.56
C LYS A 140 6.82 6.01 -13.18
N SER A 141 6.95 5.36 -12.02
CA SER A 141 5.93 4.45 -11.49
C SER A 141 4.78 5.19 -10.82
N GLY A 142 4.88 6.52 -10.68
CA GLY A 142 3.90 7.38 -10.04
C GLY A 142 4.05 7.44 -8.52
N ARG A 143 5.17 6.95 -7.96
CA ARG A 143 5.45 7.05 -6.52
C ARG A 143 6.00 8.43 -6.20
N ALA A 144 5.53 9.03 -5.12
CA ALA A 144 6.07 10.27 -4.60
C ALA A 144 7.17 9.96 -3.57
N TRP A 145 8.32 10.58 -3.71
CA TRP A 145 9.44 10.46 -2.80
C TRP A 145 9.75 11.84 -2.23
N SER A 146 9.94 11.94 -0.92
CA SER A 146 10.32 13.19 -0.28
C SER A 146 11.32 12.93 0.83
N MET A 147 12.18 13.91 1.08
CA MET A 147 12.82 14.03 2.39
C MET A 147 11.78 14.54 3.39
N LEU A 148 11.83 14.08 4.64
CA LEU A 148 10.97 14.61 5.70
C LEU A 148 11.44 16.01 6.13
N GLU A 149 12.71 16.12 6.49
CA GLU A 149 13.39 17.40 6.71
C GLU A 149 14.82 17.28 6.19
N SER A 150 15.40 18.38 5.71
CA SER A 150 16.79 18.39 5.26
C SER A 150 17.79 17.99 6.35
N ARG A 151 17.42 18.20 7.63
CA ARG A 151 18.22 17.80 8.82
C ARG A 151 18.35 16.30 8.99
N TYR A 152 17.39 15.53 8.50
CA TYR A 152 17.32 14.09 8.70
C TYR A 152 17.63 13.36 7.40
N SER A 153 18.35 12.25 7.49
CA SER A 153 18.52 11.30 6.37
C SER A 153 17.28 10.42 6.18
N GLU A 154 16.11 10.96 6.50
CA GLU A 154 14.83 10.27 6.45
C GLU A 154 14.17 10.53 5.11
N ILE A 155 13.92 9.44 4.39
CA ILE A 155 13.19 9.46 3.13
C ILE A 155 11.82 8.86 3.38
N ILE A 156 10.79 9.56 2.95
CA ILE A 156 9.43 9.06 2.93
C ILE A 156 9.02 8.77 1.49
N VAL A 157 8.29 7.67 1.31
CA VAL A 157 7.68 7.33 0.03
C VAL A 157 6.18 7.25 0.20
N ASP A 158 5.46 7.78 -0.78
CA ASP A 158 4.07 7.46 -1.05
C ASP A 158 4.03 6.52 -2.27
N THR A 159 3.61 5.28 -2.03
CA THR A 159 3.66 4.19 -3.02
C THR A 159 2.57 4.29 -4.08
N ASN A 160 1.53 5.09 -3.87
CA ASN A 160 0.47 5.36 -4.85
C ASN A 160 0.41 6.85 -5.26
N GLY A 161 1.28 7.70 -4.70
CA GLY A 161 1.52 9.07 -5.11
C GLY A 161 0.52 10.04 -4.49
N PHE A 162 -0.37 10.60 -5.31
CA PHE A 162 -1.43 11.55 -4.87
C PHE A 162 -2.78 10.87 -4.66
N LYS A 163 -2.83 9.54 -4.78
CA LYS A 163 -4.08 8.79 -4.64
C LYS A 163 -4.32 8.54 -3.16
N ASN A 164 -5.55 8.74 -2.72
CA ASN A 164 -5.97 8.29 -1.39
C ASN A 164 -5.69 6.79 -1.20
N PRO A 165 -5.42 6.33 0.05
CA PRO A 165 -5.70 7.04 1.30
C PRO A 165 -4.62 7.98 1.86
N ASN A 166 -3.37 7.96 1.40
CA ASN A 166 -2.28 8.79 1.93
C ASN A 166 -2.06 8.61 3.45
N ILE A 167 -1.98 7.35 3.90
CA ILE A 167 -1.91 6.89 5.30
C ILE A 167 -0.59 6.17 5.57
N TYR A 168 0.04 6.50 6.70
CA TYR A 168 1.23 5.82 7.18
C TYR A 168 0.95 4.35 7.52
N GLY A 169 1.81 3.47 7.02
CA GLY A 169 1.64 2.01 7.15
C GLY A 169 0.72 1.37 6.12
N LYS A 170 0.13 2.16 5.20
CA LYS A 170 -0.64 1.65 4.05
C LYS A 170 0.03 2.00 2.73
N ASP A 171 0.08 3.27 2.37
CA ASP A 171 0.75 3.73 1.15
C ASP A 171 1.93 4.64 1.44
N ARG A 172 2.00 5.23 2.64
CA ARG A 172 3.14 6.02 3.11
C ARG A 172 4.09 5.25 4.01
N PHE A 173 5.38 5.29 3.68
CA PHE A 173 6.40 4.56 4.40
C PHE A 173 7.67 5.40 4.61
N PRO A 174 8.14 5.53 5.86
CA PRO A 174 9.40 6.17 6.16
C PRO A 174 10.57 5.18 6.17
N PHE A 175 11.73 5.66 5.74
CA PHE A 175 13.00 4.94 5.76
C PHE A 175 14.10 5.83 6.29
N TRP A 176 15.05 5.22 6.99
CA TRP A 176 16.33 5.85 7.26
C TRP A 176 17.35 5.43 6.21
N VAL A 177 18.08 6.38 5.64
CA VAL A 177 19.36 6.10 4.99
C VAL A 177 20.44 6.23 6.06
N THR A 178 21.13 5.13 6.37
CA THR A 178 22.00 5.03 7.55
C THR A 178 23.39 4.54 7.21
N THR A 179 24.33 4.75 8.13
CA THR A 179 25.73 4.34 7.98
C THR A 179 25.93 2.94 8.56
N ILE A 180 27.12 2.36 8.35
CA ILE A 180 27.45 1.06 8.93
C ILE A 180 27.43 1.08 10.46
N ASN A 181 27.61 2.26 11.06
CA ASN A 181 27.79 2.46 12.50
C ASN A 181 26.47 2.47 13.30
N GLY A 182 25.32 2.55 12.64
CA GLY A 182 24.04 2.52 13.35
C GLY A 182 22.81 2.53 12.46
N ASP A 183 21.65 2.52 13.08
CA ASP A 183 20.34 2.32 12.43
C ASP A 183 19.49 3.59 12.38
N ASN A 184 20.09 4.75 12.66
CA ASN A 184 19.42 6.04 12.63
C ASN A 184 20.33 7.15 12.05
N HIS A 185 19.87 8.41 12.13
CA HIS A 185 20.57 9.57 11.58
C HIS A 185 21.70 10.11 12.48
N ASP A 186 21.82 9.66 13.73
CA ASP A 186 22.79 10.20 14.70
C ASP A 186 24.24 9.83 14.35
N PHE A 187 24.43 8.79 13.54
CA PHE A 187 25.75 8.24 13.27
C PHE A 187 26.42 8.88 12.04
N PRO A 188 27.64 9.43 12.19
CA PRO A 188 28.44 9.92 11.07
C PRO A 188 28.89 8.79 10.14
N GLY A 189 29.28 9.19 8.93
CA GLY A 189 29.85 8.31 7.90
C GLY A 189 29.06 8.33 6.59
N VAL A 190 29.53 7.56 5.61
CA VAL A 190 28.83 7.39 4.33
C VAL A 190 27.55 6.56 4.54
N PRO A 191 26.40 6.96 3.99
CA PRO A 191 25.19 6.15 4.06
C PRO A 191 25.37 4.89 3.20
N VAL A 192 25.24 3.71 3.81
CA VAL A 192 25.49 2.41 3.15
C VAL A 192 24.31 1.44 3.22
N LYS A 193 23.28 1.74 4.01
CA LYS A 193 22.09 0.86 4.11
C LYS A 193 20.80 1.66 4.25
N ILE A 194 19.70 1.03 3.83
CA ILE A 194 18.33 1.51 4.09
C ILE A 194 17.80 0.74 5.30
N THR A 195 17.46 1.45 6.37
CA THR A 195 16.88 0.87 7.57
C THR A 195 15.39 1.22 7.64
N PRO A 196 14.47 0.24 7.63
CA PRO A 196 13.06 0.51 7.85
C PRO A 196 12.81 0.87 9.32
N TYR A 197 11.71 1.56 9.56
CA TYR A 197 11.25 1.83 10.91
C TYR A 197 10.83 0.56 11.67
N ILE A 198 10.81 0.66 13.00
CA ILE A 198 10.20 -0.37 13.85
C ILE A 198 8.69 -0.44 13.62
N ASP A 199 8.09 -1.59 13.93
CA ASP A 199 6.64 -1.72 13.86
C ASP A 199 5.96 -0.94 15.00
N TYR A 200 4.82 -0.32 14.69
CA TYR A 200 3.93 0.30 15.65
C TYR A 200 2.60 -0.48 15.66
N VAL A 201 2.23 -1.00 16.84
CA VAL A 201 0.94 -1.67 17.05
C VAL A 201 0.09 -0.74 17.90
N GLY A 202 -1.06 -0.32 17.37
CA GLY A 202 -1.89 0.75 17.91
C GLY A 202 -1.51 2.14 17.37
N ALA A 203 -2.44 3.09 17.51
CA ALA A 203 -2.26 4.44 17.02
C ALA A 203 -1.15 5.19 17.78
N TYR A 204 -0.13 5.63 17.06
CA TYR A 204 0.91 6.53 17.54
C TYR A 204 0.79 7.84 16.76
N ILE A 205 0.25 8.88 17.40
CA ILE A 205 -0.06 10.21 16.81
C ILE A 205 1.06 10.74 15.90
N VAL A 206 2.30 10.48 16.30
CA VAL A 206 3.50 11.04 15.68
C VAL A 206 3.98 10.18 14.48
N ARG A 207 3.89 8.85 14.53
CA ARG A 207 4.54 7.97 13.53
C ARG A 207 3.61 7.00 12.79
N CYS A 208 2.42 6.79 13.33
CA CYS A 208 1.40 5.92 12.79
C CYS A 208 0.00 6.30 13.33
N PRO A 209 -0.61 7.40 12.86
CA PRO A 209 -1.84 7.93 13.45
C PRO A 209 -3.05 7.01 13.25
N SER A 210 -3.17 6.37 12.09
CA SER A 210 -4.33 5.52 11.71
C SER A 210 -4.34 4.10 12.30
N GLY A 211 -3.37 3.72 13.12
CA GLY A 211 -3.38 2.41 13.80
C GLY A 211 -2.10 1.62 13.63
N ASN A 212 -2.17 0.42 13.07
CA ASN A 212 -1.00 -0.47 12.99
C ASN A 212 -0.13 -0.13 11.78
N CYS A 213 1.17 0.07 12.00
CA CYS A 213 2.18 0.21 10.95
C CYS A 213 3.23 -0.88 11.08
N TYR A 214 3.28 -1.78 10.09
CA TYR A 214 4.20 -2.92 10.08
C TYR A 214 5.45 -2.66 9.22
N TYR A 215 6.15 -1.55 9.49
CA TYR A 215 7.28 -1.09 8.68
C TYR A 215 8.43 -2.10 8.57
N LYS A 216 8.76 -2.80 9.65
CA LYS A 216 9.81 -3.83 9.65
C LYS A 216 9.24 -5.18 9.26
N SER A 217 8.16 -5.61 9.90
CA SER A 217 7.64 -6.96 9.73
C SER A 217 7.21 -7.27 8.31
N TRP A 218 6.68 -6.28 7.58
CA TRP A 218 6.31 -6.47 6.19
C TRP A 218 7.50 -6.71 5.27
N LEU A 219 8.69 -6.19 5.59
CA LEU A 219 9.91 -6.45 4.80
C LEU A 219 10.57 -7.78 5.19
N THR A 220 10.57 -8.13 6.47
CA THR A 220 11.22 -9.34 6.99
C THR A 220 10.37 -10.61 6.89
N ASN A 221 9.17 -10.53 6.32
CA ASN A 221 8.19 -11.63 6.25
C ASN A 221 7.83 -12.22 7.63
N SER A 222 7.95 -11.44 8.70
CA SER A 222 7.63 -11.88 10.06
C SER A 222 6.15 -11.70 10.44
N LYS A 223 5.38 -11.01 9.59
CA LYS A 223 3.91 -10.89 9.60
C LYS A 223 3.42 -10.76 8.16
#